data_AF-A0A0M3K997-F1
#
_entry.id   AF-A0A0M3K997-F1
#
_cell.length_a   1.000
_cell.length_b   1.000
_cell.length_c   1.000
_cell.angle_alpha   90.00
_cell.angle_beta   90.00
_cell.angle_gamma   90.00
#
_symmetry.space_group_name_H-M   'P 1'
#
loop_
_entity.id
_entity.type
_entity.pdbx_description
1 polymer ?
#
loop_
_entity_poly.entity_id
_entity_poly.type
_entity_poly.pdbx_seq_one_letter_code
_entity_poly.pdbx_strand_id
1 'polypeptide(L)'
;MTSVDVSNNTGLIKHLQFLLFSTILAYSCSICVAIPRRGNEPWSVILCKFADIPYEPKTREWFSEWMIGRNKLDTIERYFSDVSNNVYTITGSSIHGWFTLPWTLSDVKRLALEDQQLQESSERDFAVSFDYSANCDVINLDTLGIDCDSSSRLR
;
A
#
# COMPACT_ATOMS: atom_id res chain seq x y z
N MET A 1 -24.10 15.96 72.26
CA MET A 1 -23.40 16.59 71.11
C MET A 1 -22.12 15.78 70.94
N THR A 2 -21.94 14.89 69.97
CA THR A 2 -22.22 14.98 68.53
C THR A 2 -22.43 13.57 67.94
N SER A 3 -23.47 13.43 67.12
CA SER A 3 -23.70 12.27 66.24
C SER A 3 -22.71 12.38 65.09
N VAL A 4 -21.82 11.40 64.90
CA VAL A 4 -20.91 11.36 63.75
C VAL A 4 -21.61 10.62 62.62
N ASP A 5 -21.98 11.37 61.59
CA ASP A 5 -22.76 10.94 60.43
C ASP A 5 -22.06 9.85 59.60
N VAL A 6 -22.59 8.62 59.66
CA VAL A 6 -22.21 7.48 58.80
C VAL A 6 -22.75 7.63 57.36
N SER A 7 -23.57 8.65 57.10
CA SER A 7 -24.24 8.87 55.80
C SER A 7 -23.30 9.39 54.69
N ASN A 8 -22.28 10.20 55.04
CA ASN A 8 -21.42 10.88 54.07
C ASN A 8 -20.42 9.97 53.33
N ASN A 9 -20.12 8.79 53.87
CA ASN A 9 -19.11 7.89 53.29
C ASN A 9 -19.64 7.08 52.08
N THR A 10 -20.94 6.85 52.00
CA THR A 10 -21.53 6.05 50.90
C THR A 10 -21.57 6.78 49.58
N GLY A 11 -21.78 8.10 49.59
CA GLY A 11 -21.72 8.94 48.39
C GLY A 11 -20.30 9.05 47.84
N LEU A 12 -19.32 9.22 48.73
CA LEU A 12 -17.91 9.39 48.36
C LEU A 12 -17.34 8.11 47.74
N ILE A 13 -17.71 6.92 48.25
CA ILE A 13 -17.35 5.62 47.67
C ILE A 13 -17.96 5.45 46.27
N LYS A 14 -19.23 5.84 46.07
CA LYS A 14 -19.89 5.76 44.74
C LYS A 14 -19.24 6.69 43.72
N HIS A 15 -18.87 7.91 44.13
CA HIS A 15 -18.15 8.84 43.26
C HIS A 15 -16.75 8.31 42.90
N LEU A 16 -16.03 7.73 43.86
CA LEU A 16 -14.73 7.12 43.62
C LEU A 16 -14.83 5.92 42.66
N GLN A 17 -15.86 5.08 42.81
CA GLN A 17 -16.14 3.96 41.91
C GLN A 17 -16.49 4.42 40.49
N PHE A 18 -17.28 5.49 40.35
CA PHE A 18 -17.59 6.08 39.05
C PHE A 18 -16.35 6.65 38.35
N LEU A 19 -15.49 7.34 39.11
CA LEU A 19 -14.25 7.89 38.57
C LEU A 19 -13.27 6.79 38.14
N LEU A 20 -13.14 5.72 38.94
CA LEU A 20 -12.32 4.56 38.58
C LEU A 20 -12.87 3.81 37.35
N PHE A 21 -14.19 3.67 37.23
CA PHE A 21 -14.79 3.04 36.06
C PHE A 21 -14.60 3.89 34.79
N SER A 22 -14.74 5.21 34.91
CA SER A 22 -14.50 6.17 33.82
C SER A 22 -13.05 6.16 33.34
N THR A 23 -12.08 6.10 34.25
CA THR A 23 -10.66 6.05 33.88
C THR A 23 -10.31 4.71 33.23
N ILE A 24 -10.79 3.59 33.77
CA ILE A 24 -10.57 2.26 33.16
C ILE A 24 -11.18 2.17 31.75
N LEU A 25 -12.39 2.71 31.54
CA LEU A 25 -13.02 2.75 30.21
C LEU A 25 -12.20 3.61 29.24
N ALA A 26 -11.69 4.76 29.68
CA ALA A 26 -10.83 5.61 28.86
C ALA A 26 -9.47 4.96 28.52
N TYR A 27 -8.87 4.20 29.45
CA TYR A 27 -7.62 3.46 29.21
C TYR A 27 -7.79 2.29 28.22
N SER A 28 -8.95 1.64 28.20
CA SER A 28 -9.26 0.55 27.28
C SER A 28 -9.47 0.99 25.82
N CYS A 29 -9.62 2.29 25.56
CA CYS A 29 -9.65 2.87 24.22
C CYS A 29 -8.24 3.02 23.62
N SER A 30 -7.38 2.01 23.84
CA SER A 30 -6.03 1.99 23.29
C SER A 30 -6.04 1.19 21.98
N ILE A 31 -5.98 1.95 20.88
CA ILE A 31 -5.53 1.59 19.53
C ILE A 31 -6.25 0.42 18.83
N CYS A 32 -7.47 0.67 18.36
CA CYS A 32 -7.99 -0.11 17.23
C CYS A 32 -7.39 0.47 15.94
N VAL A 33 -6.27 -0.09 15.47
CA VAL A 33 -5.79 0.18 14.11
C VAL A 33 -6.75 -0.54 13.17
N ALA A 34 -7.74 0.17 12.67
CA ALA A 34 -8.59 -0.35 11.61
C ALA A 34 -7.71 -0.56 10.37
N ILE A 35 -7.70 -1.78 9.83
CA ILE A 35 -7.12 -2.03 8.50
C ILE A 35 -7.89 -1.11 7.53
N PRO A 36 -7.22 -0.15 6.87
CA PRO A 36 -7.91 0.75 5.96
C PRO A 36 -8.61 -0.09 4.90
N ARG A 37 -9.93 0.07 4.78
CA ARG A 37 -10.71 -0.55 3.72
C ARG A 37 -10.26 0.09 2.40
N ARG A 38 -9.41 -0.60 1.65
CA ARG A 38 -9.09 -0.22 0.27
C ARG A 38 -10.34 -0.43 -0.56
N GLY A 39 -10.85 0.65 -1.19
CA GLY A 39 -12.04 0.64 -2.03
C GLY A 39 -11.66 0.68 -3.51
N ASN A 40 -12.40 1.45 -4.31
CA ASN A 40 -12.01 1.74 -5.70
C ASN A 40 -10.87 2.77 -5.73
N GLU A 41 -9.75 2.42 -6.37
CA GLU A 41 -8.57 3.28 -6.54
C GLU A 41 -8.13 3.27 -8.02
N PRO A 42 -8.67 4.17 -8.86
CA PRO A 42 -8.30 4.22 -10.27
C PRO A 42 -6.85 4.67 -10.43
N TRP A 43 -6.08 3.95 -11.25
CA TRP A 43 -4.69 4.23 -11.54
C TRP A 43 -4.52 5.05 -12.81
N SER A 44 -3.46 5.85 -12.86
CA SER A 44 -2.98 6.51 -14.07
C SER A 44 -1.70 5.80 -14.52
N VAL A 45 -1.77 5.10 -15.65
CA VAL A 45 -0.62 4.37 -16.21
C VAL A 45 -0.07 5.19 -17.37
N ILE A 46 1.18 5.62 -17.25
CA ILE A 46 1.87 6.42 -18.26
C ILE A 46 2.88 5.53 -18.97
N LEU A 47 2.69 5.32 -20.27
CA LEU A 47 3.66 4.62 -21.09
C LEU A 47 4.74 5.62 -21.51
N CYS A 48 6.01 5.29 -21.30
CA CYS A 48 7.10 6.20 -21.61
C CYS A 48 8.27 5.48 -22.30
N LYS A 49 8.99 6.23 -23.11
CA LYS A 49 10.21 5.79 -23.81
C LYS A 49 11.31 6.82 -23.68
N PHE A 50 12.56 6.37 -23.71
CA PHE A 50 13.72 7.25 -23.58
C PHE A 50 14.00 8.00 -24.90
N ALA A 51 14.69 9.12 -24.82
CA ALA A 51 15.00 9.97 -25.98
C ALA A 51 15.77 9.21 -27.07
N ASP A 52 16.60 8.24 -26.68
CA ASP A 52 17.47 7.43 -27.54
C ASP A 52 16.86 6.08 -27.95
N ILE A 53 15.73 5.67 -27.37
CA ILE A 53 15.11 4.36 -27.61
C ILE A 53 13.64 4.55 -28.02
N PRO A 54 13.33 4.58 -29.33
CA PRO A 54 11.97 4.83 -29.82
C PRO A 54 11.05 3.60 -29.78
N TYR A 55 11.51 2.49 -29.21
CA TYR A 55 10.84 1.18 -29.27
C TYR A 55 9.56 1.12 -28.43
N GLU A 56 8.49 0.63 -29.04
CA GLU A 56 7.17 0.43 -28.41
C GLU A 56 6.75 -1.04 -28.60
N PRO A 57 6.81 -1.89 -27.56
CA PRO A 57 6.54 -3.33 -27.71
C PRO A 57 5.11 -3.66 -28.15
N LYS A 58 4.14 -2.85 -27.70
CA LYS A 58 2.71 -3.00 -27.93
C LYS A 58 2.04 -1.64 -28.01
N THR A 59 0.87 -1.60 -28.66
CA THR A 59 0.06 -0.38 -28.74
C THR A 59 -0.56 -0.03 -27.39
N ARG A 60 -0.90 1.24 -27.19
CA ARG A 60 -1.60 1.72 -25.99
C ARG A 60 -2.92 0.98 -25.76
N GLU A 61 -3.65 0.69 -26.83
CA GLU A 61 -4.92 -0.03 -26.80
C GLU A 61 -4.73 -1.45 -26.27
N TRP A 62 -3.63 -2.11 -26.62
CA TRP A 62 -3.31 -3.43 -26.09
C TRP A 62 -3.14 -3.40 -24.56
N PHE A 63 -2.45 -2.40 -24.01
CA PHE A 63 -2.31 -2.21 -22.56
C PHE A 63 -3.64 -1.86 -21.90
N SER A 64 -4.46 -1.03 -22.54
CA SER A 64 -5.81 -0.72 -22.05
C SER A 64 -6.67 -1.96 -21.93
N GLU A 65 -6.66 -2.82 -22.95
CA GLU A 65 -7.40 -4.09 -22.93
C GLU A 65 -6.84 -5.08 -21.91
N TRP A 66 -5.52 -5.11 -21.70
CA TRP A 66 -4.89 -5.98 -20.73
C TRP A 66 -5.12 -5.53 -19.27
N MET A 67 -5.12 -4.21 -19.01
CA MET A 67 -5.32 -3.67 -17.66
C MET A 67 -6.78 -3.66 -17.23
N ILE A 68 -7.68 -3.15 -18.09
CA ILE A 68 -9.08 -2.80 -17.74
C ILE A 68 -10.10 -3.27 -18.79
N GLY A 69 -9.73 -4.24 -19.63
CA GLY A 69 -10.62 -4.79 -20.65
C GLY A 69 -11.83 -5.50 -20.05
N ARG A 70 -13.02 -4.88 -20.14
CA ARG A 70 -14.26 -5.40 -19.52
C ARG A 70 -14.71 -6.78 -20.04
N ASN A 71 -14.26 -7.19 -21.22
CA ASN A 71 -14.68 -8.44 -21.86
C ASN A 71 -13.64 -9.57 -21.72
N LYS A 72 -12.58 -9.35 -20.94
CA LYS A 72 -11.49 -10.31 -20.75
C LYS A 72 -11.45 -10.78 -19.29
N LEU A 73 -11.19 -12.07 -19.10
CA LEU A 73 -11.13 -12.70 -17.77
C LEU A 73 -9.75 -12.56 -17.12
N ASP A 74 -8.72 -12.25 -17.90
CA ASP A 74 -7.31 -12.22 -17.52
C ASP A 74 -6.77 -10.79 -17.34
N THR A 75 -7.62 -9.85 -16.95
CA THR A 75 -7.21 -8.45 -16.74
C THR A 75 -6.66 -8.20 -15.35
N ILE A 76 -5.82 -7.18 -15.24
CA ILE A 76 -5.27 -6.74 -13.94
C ILE A 76 -6.38 -6.22 -13.02
N GLU A 77 -7.37 -5.48 -13.56
CA GLU A 77 -8.55 -5.07 -12.81
C GLU A 77 -9.29 -6.29 -12.22
N ARG A 78 -9.49 -7.32 -13.04
CA ARG A 78 -10.18 -8.53 -12.61
C ARG A 78 -9.37 -9.29 -11.56
N TYR A 79 -8.06 -9.42 -11.75
CA TYR A 79 -7.16 -10.03 -10.78
C TYR A 79 -7.32 -9.40 -9.38
N PHE A 80 -7.21 -8.07 -9.29
CA PHE A 80 -7.35 -7.36 -8.02
C PHE A 80 -8.75 -7.49 -7.42
N SER A 81 -9.79 -7.47 -8.25
CA SER A 81 -11.15 -7.71 -7.81
C SER A 81 -11.32 -9.13 -7.25
N ASP A 82 -10.79 -10.15 -7.93
CA ASP A 82 -10.98 -11.55 -7.55
C ASP A 82 -10.20 -11.91 -6.28
N VAL A 83 -8.91 -11.53 -6.17
CA VAL A 83 -8.09 -11.85 -4.97
C VAL A 83 -8.54 -11.08 -3.72
N SER A 84 -9.23 -9.95 -3.91
CA SER A 84 -9.76 -9.14 -2.81
C SER A 84 -11.22 -9.44 -2.47
N ASN A 85 -11.86 -10.43 -3.11
CA ASN A 85 -13.30 -10.69 -2.99
C ASN A 85 -14.15 -9.43 -3.28
N ASN A 86 -13.78 -8.67 -4.31
CA ASN A 86 -14.37 -7.41 -4.76
C ASN A 86 -14.29 -6.27 -3.72
N VAL A 87 -13.38 -6.35 -2.75
CA VAL A 87 -13.14 -5.27 -1.79
C VAL A 87 -12.32 -4.17 -2.44
N TYR A 88 -11.31 -4.53 -3.24
CA TYR A 88 -10.43 -3.61 -3.95
C TYR A 88 -10.63 -3.70 -5.45
N THR A 89 -10.73 -2.54 -6.11
CA THR A 89 -10.79 -2.47 -7.56
C THR A 89 -10.03 -1.24 -8.07
N ILE A 90 -9.59 -1.33 -9.31
CA ILE A 90 -8.93 -0.24 -10.04
C ILE A 90 -9.82 0.23 -11.21
N THR A 91 -11.12 0.00 -11.10
CA THR A 91 -12.11 0.38 -12.12
C THR A 91 -12.04 1.87 -12.40
N GLY A 92 -11.96 2.22 -13.68
CA GLY A 92 -11.81 3.61 -14.12
C GLY A 92 -10.35 4.08 -14.21
N SER A 93 -9.39 3.17 -14.10
CA SER A 93 -7.99 3.46 -14.44
C SER A 93 -7.86 3.95 -15.89
N SER A 94 -6.83 4.75 -16.17
CA SER A 94 -6.55 5.30 -17.49
C SER A 94 -5.14 4.97 -17.95
N ILE A 95 -5.03 4.52 -19.21
CA ILE A 95 -3.76 4.25 -19.86
C ILE A 95 -3.46 5.39 -20.82
N HIS A 96 -2.44 6.16 -20.48
CA HIS A 96 -1.94 7.25 -21.29
C HIS A 96 -0.96 6.73 -22.35
N GLY A 97 -0.81 7.49 -23.44
CA GLY A 97 0.00 7.07 -24.59
C GLY A 97 1.50 7.06 -24.32
N TRP A 98 2.25 6.66 -25.35
CA TRP A 98 3.71 6.65 -25.31
C TRP A 98 4.27 8.07 -25.35
N PHE A 99 4.79 8.54 -24.21
CA PHE A 99 5.51 9.80 -24.12
C PHE A 99 7.00 9.57 -24.29
N THR A 100 7.66 10.48 -25.00
CA THR A 100 9.12 10.46 -25.11
C THR A 100 9.69 11.35 -24.02
N LEU A 101 10.50 10.76 -23.14
CA LEU A 101 11.24 11.48 -22.11
C LEU A 101 12.38 12.28 -22.77
N PRO A 102 12.74 13.45 -22.23
CA PRO A 102 13.86 14.25 -22.76
C PRO A 102 15.24 13.67 -22.38
N TRP A 103 15.29 12.64 -21.54
CA TRP A 103 16.52 12.00 -21.07
C TRP A 103 16.80 10.68 -21.78
N THR A 104 18.08 10.34 -21.92
CA THR A 104 18.51 9.03 -22.41
C THR A 104 18.42 7.97 -21.32
N LEU A 105 18.43 6.69 -21.69
CA LEU A 105 18.49 5.59 -20.71
C LEU A 105 19.71 5.72 -19.79
N SER A 106 20.87 6.10 -20.34
CA SER A 106 22.09 6.31 -19.56
C SER A 106 21.98 7.45 -18.56
N ASP A 107 21.31 8.55 -18.93
CA ASP A 107 21.14 9.68 -18.02
C ASP A 107 20.26 9.30 -16.83
N VAL A 108 19.15 8.60 -17.07
CA VAL A 108 18.24 8.17 -16.00
C VAL A 108 18.90 7.15 -15.07
N LYS A 109 19.66 6.20 -15.63
CA LYS A 109 20.44 5.25 -14.81
C LYS A 109 21.47 5.97 -13.94
N ARG A 110 22.19 6.95 -14.49
CA ARG A 110 23.14 7.74 -13.71
C ARG A 110 22.43 8.49 -12.58
N LEU A 111 21.31 9.14 -12.86
CA LEU A 111 20.51 9.84 -11.85
C LEU A 111 20.10 8.90 -10.71
N ALA A 112 19.62 7.69 -11.02
CA ALA A 112 19.25 6.70 -10.02
C ALA A 112 20.43 6.25 -9.14
N LEU A 113 21.63 6.16 -9.71
CA LEU A 113 22.86 5.77 -8.99
C LEU A 113 23.44 6.89 -8.12
N GLU A 114 23.34 8.13 -8.59
CA GLU A 114 23.90 9.32 -7.91
C GLU A 114 22.97 9.89 -6.83
N ASP A 115 21.68 9.59 -6.88
CA ASP A 115 20.71 10.06 -5.90
C ASP A 115 20.90 9.36 -4.55
N GLN A 116 21.53 10.07 -3.60
CA GLN A 116 21.81 9.57 -2.27
C GLN A 116 20.55 9.17 -1.50
N GLN A 117 19.43 9.88 -1.69
CA GLN A 117 18.18 9.56 -0.99
C GLN A 117 17.61 8.23 -1.47
N LEU A 118 17.65 7.97 -2.78
CA LEU A 118 17.25 6.68 -3.34
C LEU A 118 18.17 5.56 -2.84
N GLN A 119 19.49 5.79 -2.80
CA GLN A 119 20.46 4.80 -2.34
C GLN A 119 20.37 4.46 -0.85
N GLU A 120 19.98 5.42 0.00
CA GLU A 120 19.85 5.20 1.45
C GLU A 120 18.48 4.62 1.84
N SER A 121 17.51 4.69 0.94
CA SER A 121 16.16 4.17 1.18
C SER A 121 16.03 2.68 0.90
N SER A 122 14.96 2.07 1.44
CA SER A 122 14.53 0.73 1.05
C SER A 122 14.14 0.62 -0.44
N GLU A 123 14.03 1.74 -1.15
CA GLU A 123 13.66 1.79 -2.57
C GLU A 123 14.85 1.58 -3.51
N ARG A 124 16.08 1.50 -2.98
CA ARG A 124 17.31 1.27 -3.74
C ARG A 124 17.19 0.06 -4.68
N ASP A 125 16.60 -1.03 -4.19
CA ASP A 125 16.49 -2.26 -4.97
C ASP A 125 15.56 -2.09 -6.18
N PHE A 126 14.51 -1.25 -6.07
CA PHE A 126 13.66 -0.90 -7.21
C PHE A 126 14.34 0.06 -8.20
N ALA A 127 15.21 0.94 -7.71
CA ALA A 127 15.87 1.95 -8.53
C ALA A 127 17.10 1.42 -9.30
N VAL A 128 17.82 0.44 -8.74
CA VAL A 128 19.15 0.03 -9.22
C VAL A 128 19.19 -1.39 -9.78
N SER A 129 18.20 -2.26 -9.49
CA SER A 129 18.20 -3.65 -9.98
C SER A 129 17.83 -3.77 -11.46
N PHE A 130 18.73 -3.35 -12.34
CA PHE A 130 18.65 -3.55 -13.78
C PHE A 130 19.65 -4.60 -14.30
N ASP A 131 20.11 -5.51 -13.44
CA ASP A 131 20.95 -6.63 -13.87
C ASP A 131 20.09 -7.74 -14.48
N TYR A 132 19.86 -7.60 -15.79
CA TYR A 132 19.35 -8.67 -16.65
C TYR A 132 20.50 -9.67 -16.94
N SER A 133 20.92 -10.45 -15.95
CA SER A 133 21.66 -11.71 -16.16
C SER A 133 22.02 -12.40 -14.84
N ALA A 134 21.13 -13.24 -14.33
CA ALA A 134 21.48 -14.59 -13.89
C ALA A 134 20.19 -15.33 -13.51
N ASN A 135 19.83 -16.29 -14.36
CA ASN A 135 18.78 -17.28 -14.14
C ASN A 135 17.34 -16.78 -14.07
N CYS A 136 16.48 -17.57 -14.69
CA CYS A 136 15.04 -17.47 -14.60
C CYS A 136 14.61 -17.79 -13.16
N ASP A 137 14.61 -16.81 -12.27
CA ASP A 137 13.83 -16.89 -11.06
C ASP A 137 12.63 -15.97 -11.24
N VAL A 138 11.47 -16.63 -11.25
CA VAL A 138 10.13 -16.08 -11.01
C VAL A 138 10.24 -14.76 -10.27
N ILE A 139 9.57 -13.72 -10.77
CA ILE A 139 9.31 -12.46 -10.04
C ILE A 139 9.06 -12.87 -8.59
N ASN A 140 10.07 -12.72 -7.73
CA ASN A 140 9.92 -13.19 -6.38
C ASN A 140 8.96 -12.20 -5.77
N LEU A 141 7.76 -12.67 -5.42
CA LEU A 141 6.72 -11.83 -4.84
C LEU A 141 7.18 -11.20 -3.50
N ASP A 142 8.35 -11.60 -3.01
CA ASP A 142 9.09 -11.03 -1.89
C ASP A 142 9.74 -9.67 -2.21
N THR A 143 9.99 -9.34 -3.49
CA THR A 143 10.61 -8.06 -3.88
C THR A 143 9.59 -6.93 -4.00
N LEU A 144 8.30 -7.24 -4.01
CA LEU A 144 7.28 -6.25 -3.66
C LEU A 144 7.18 -6.28 -2.15
N GLY A 145 7.65 -5.23 -1.46
CA GLY A 145 7.51 -5.06 -0.02
C GLY A 145 6.05 -5.06 0.44
N ILE A 146 5.42 -6.23 0.43
CA ILE A 146 4.31 -6.60 1.29
C ILE A 146 4.97 -7.20 2.51
N ASP A 147 4.96 -6.42 3.59
CA ASP A 147 5.35 -6.87 4.91
C ASP A 147 4.50 -8.10 5.27
N CYS A 148 5.06 -9.30 5.10
CA CYS A 148 4.48 -10.54 5.58
C CYS A 148 4.79 -10.70 7.09
N ASP A 149 4.47 -9.69 7.90
CA ASP A 149 4.37 -9.85 9.35
C ASP A 149 2.95 -10.31 9.71
N SER A 150 2.69 -11.61 9.60
CA SER A 150 1.66 -12.32 10.38
C SER A 150 1.52 -13.79 9.96
N SER A 151 2.58 -14.59 10.05
CA SER A 151 2.41 -16.06 10.10
C SER A 151 3.52 -16.77 10.86
N SER A 152 3.68 -16.44 12.13
CA SER A 152 4.35 -17.32 13.10
C SER A 152 3.69 -17.24 14.46
N ARG A 153 2.37 -17.54 14.52
CA ARG A 153 1.69 -17.93 15.77
C ARG A 153 0.44 -18.77 15.51
N LEU A 154 0.57 -19.88 14.79
CA LEU A 154 -0.34 -21.04 14.89
C LEU A 154 0.42 -22.32 14.48
N ARG A 155 1.35 -22.76 15.33
CA ARG A 155 1.49 -24.16 15.73
C ARG A 155 2.27 -24.24 17.04
#